data_AF-A0A357EKD3-F1
#
_entry.id   AF-A0A357EKD3-F1
#
_cell.length_a   1.000
_cell.length_b   1.000
_cell.length_c   1.000
_cell.angle_alpha   90.00
_cell.angle_beta   90.00
_cell.angle_gamma   90.00
#
_symmetry.space_group_name_H-M   'P 1'
#
loop_
_entity.id
_entity.type
_entity.pdbx_description
1 polymer ?
#
loop_
_entity_poly.entity_id
_entity_poly.type
_entity_poly.pdbx_seq_one_letter_code
_entity_poly.pdbx_strand_id
1 'polypeptide(L)' 'MVGVLGGGQLGAMFTGAARRMGYRVAVWDPDSDAPAHRIADRSFSTSFADHDTR' A
#
# COMPACT_ATOMS: atom_id res chain seq x y z
N MET A 1 8.04 -0.02 -9.60
CA MET A 1 6.92 -0.24 -8.66
C MET A 1 7.39 0.19 -7.30
N VAL A 2 6.59 0.96 -6.56
CA VAL A 2 6.96 1.52 -5.24
C VAL A 2 6.15 0.79 -4.17
N GLY A 3 6.83 0.31 -3.13
CA GLY A 3 6.20 -0.33 -1.98
C GLY A 3 5.94 0.67 -0.86
N VAL A 4 4.78 0.55 -0.21
CA VAL A 4 4.36 1.33 0.95
C VAL A 4 4.03 0.35 2.07
N LEU A 5 4.75 0.46 3.19
CA LEU A 5 4.44 -0.26 4.42
C LEU A 5 3.60 0.66 5.31
N GLY A 6 2.32 0.32 5.51
CA GLY A 6 1.33 1.13 6.20
C GLY A 6 0.36 1.81 5.22
N GLY A 7 -0.90 1.41 5.31
CA GLY A 7 -2.01 1.81 4.46
C GLY A 7 -2.95 2.85 5.08
N GLY A 8 -2.58 3.44 6.22
CA GLY A 8 -3.29 4.57 6.84
C GLY A 8 -3.37 5.82 5.96
N GLN A 9 -3.86 6.93 6.51
CA GLN A 9 -4.13 8.17 5.73
C GLN A 9 -2.89 8.72 5.00
N LEU A 10 -1.71 8.65 5.63
CA LEU A 10 -0.45 9.06 4.99
C LEU A 10 -0.07 8.14 3.83
N GLY A 11 -0.24 6.83 3.99
CA GLY A 11 -0.03 5.85 2.93
C GLY A 11 -0.96 6.11 1.74
N ALA A 12 -2.21 6.51 2.01
CA ALA A 12 -3.18 6.87 0.98
C ALA A 12 -2.78 8.14 0.21
N MET A 13 -2.33 9.19 0.92
CA MET A 13 -1.82 10.42 0.31
C MET A 13 -0.59 10.14 -0.57
N PHE A 14 0.37 9.36 -0.08
CA PHE A 14 1.55 8.97 -0.84
C PHE A 14 1.20 8.14 -2.07
N THR A 15 0.35 7.13 -1.90
CA THR A 15 -0.11 6.26 -3.00
C THR A 15 -0.75 7.08 -4.11
N GLY A 16 -1.62 8.03 -3.75
CA GLY A 16 -2.23 8.96 -4.71
C GLY A 16 -1.21 9.82 -5.45
N ALA A 17 -0.19 10.36 -4.75
CA ALA A 17 0.86 11.16 -5.38
C ALA A 17 1.75 10.31 -6.31
N ALA A 18 2.20 9.14 -5.86
CA ALA A 18 3.02 8.22 -6.65
C ALA A 18 2.31 7.79 -7.93
N ARG A 19 1.01 7.49 -7.84
CA ARG A 19 0.19 7.09 -8.98
C ARG A 19 -0.03 8.22 -9.98
N ARG A 20 -0.19 9.47 -9.51
CA ARG A 20 -0.22 10.67 -10.36
C ARG A 20 1.08 10.91 -11.13
N MET A 21 2.21 10.48 -10.56
CA MET A 21 3.52 10.54 -11.22
C MET A 21 3.77 9.35 -12.17
N GLY A 22 2.80 8.44 -12.34
CA GLY A 22 2.90 7.28 -13.24
C GLY A 22 3.55 6.04 -12.61
N TYR A 23 3.81 6.04 -11.30
CA TYR A 23 4.32 4.86 -10.62
C TYR A 23 3.19 3.89 -10.25
N ARG A 24 3.49 2.58 -10.35
CA ARG A 24 2.66 1.53 -9.75
C ARG A 24 3.00 1.38 -8.28
N VAL A 25 1.99 1.29 -7.42
CA VAL A 25 2.15 1.25 -5.95
C VAL A 25 1.61 -0.06 -5.38
N ALA A 26 2.40 -0.68 -4.50
CA ALA A 26 1.99 -1.80 -3.67
C ALA A 26 1.90 -1.37 -2.21
N VAL A 27 0.78 -1.65 -1.53
CA VAL A 27 0.57 -1.33 -0.11
C VAL A 27 0.51 -2.62 0.69
N TRP A 28 1.30 -2.68 1.76
CA TRP A 28 1.12 -3.66 2.84
C TRP A 28 0.48 -2.97 4.03
N ASP A 29 -0.66 -3.48 4.48
CA ASP A 29 -1.27 -3.08 5.74
C ASP A 29 -2.18 -4.23 6.24
N PRO A 30 -2.00 -4.74 7.47
CA PRO A 30 -2.82 -5.81 8.02
C PRO A 30 -4.31 -5.45 8.11
N ASP A 31 -4.66 -4.16 8.18
CA ASP A 31 -6.04 -3.69 8.08
C ASP A 31 -6.49 -3.68 6.61
N SER A 32 -7.44 -4.55 6.27
CA SER A 32 -8.03 -4.63 4.93
C SER A 32 -8.82 -3.37 4.54
N ASP A 33 -9.32 -2.62 5.53
CA ASP A 33 -10.13 -1.41 5.31
C ASP A 33 -9.27 -0.13 5.21
N ALA A 34 -7.95 -0.29 5.30
CA ALA A 34 -7.00 0.81 5.25
C ALA A 34 -7.20 1.67 3.99
N PRO A 35 -7.23 3.01 4.11
CA PRO A 35 -7.60 3.89 3.00
C PRO A 35 -6.65 3.79 1.80
N ALA A 36 -5.38 3.43 1.99
CA ALA A 36 -4.43 3.28 0.89
C ALA A 36 -4.72 2.07 0.00
N HIS A 37 -5.31 0.99 0.56
CA HIS A 37 -5.67 -0.22 -0.21
C HIS A 37 -6.66 0.08 -1.34
N ARG A 38 -7.53 1.08 -1.16
CA ARG A 38 -8.50 1.49 -2.19
C ARG A 38 -7.87 2.16 -3.40
N ILE A 39 -6.65 2.68 -3.25
CA ILE A 39 -5.98 3.51 -4.26
C ILE A 39 -4.78 2.78 -4.88
N ALA A 40 -4.21 1.81 -4.16
CA ALA A 40 -3.05 1.03 -4.56
C ALA A 40 -3.33 0.11 -5.76
N ASP A 41 -2.30 -0.17 -6.55
CA ASP A 41 -2.39 -1.12 -7.67
C ASP A 41 -2.28 -2.57 -7.18
N ARG A 42 -1.59 -2.79 -6.05
CA ARG A 42 -1.58 -4.04 -5.29
C ARG A 42 -1.73 -3.76 -3.81
N SER A 43 -2.57 -4.53 -3.14
CA SER A 43 -2.78 -4.48 -1.70
C SER A 43 -2.48 -5.85 -1.09
N PHE A 44 -1.85 -5.82 0.06
CA PHE A 44 -1.53 -7.01 0.83
C PHE A 44 -1.97 -6.79 2.27
N SER A 45 -2.91 -7.62 2.72
CA SER A 45 -3.47 -7.58 4.07
C SER A 45 -2.73 -8.47 5.06
N THR A 46 -1.50 -8.89 4.73
CA THR A 46 -0.70 -9.74 5.63
C THR A 46 0.04 -8.90 6.66
N SER A 47 0.40 -9.56 7.77
CA SER A 47 1.17 -8.93 8.85
C SER A 47 2.54 -8.44 8.34
N PHE A 48 2.99 -7.30 8.86
CA PHE A 48 4.32 -6.77 8.54
C PHE A 48 5.48 -7.69 8.93
N ALA A 49 5.25 -8.60 9.88
CA ALA A 49 6.23 -9.59 10.33
C ALA A 49 6.23 -10.87 9.48
N ASP A 50 5.39 -10.94 8.45
CA ASP A 50 5.31 -12.11 7.58
C ASP A 50 6.43 -12.08 6.53
N HIS A 51 7.51 -12.80 6.84
CA HIS A 51 8.71 -12.89 6.01
C HIS A 51 8.52 -13.69 4.72
N ASP A 52 7.40 -14.40 4.54
CA ASP A 52 7.16 -15.24 3.36
C ASP A 52 6.38 -14.53 2.24
N THR A 53 6.16 -13.23 2.39
CA THR A 53 5.51 -12.41 1.37
C THR A 53 6.44 -12.28 0.13
N ARG A 54 6.27 -13.16 -0.86
CA ARG A 54 6.96 -13.15 -2.17
C ARG A 54 6.18 -12.44 -3.27
#